data_AF-G4NXG0-F1
#
_entry.id   AF-G4NXG0-F1
#
_cell.length_a   1.000
_cell.length_b   1.000
_cell.length_c   1.000
_cell.angle_alpha   90.00
_cell.angle_beta   90.00
_cell.angle_gamma   90.00
#
_symmetry.space_group_name_H-M   'P 1'
#
loop_
_entity.id
_entity.type
_entity.pdbx_description
1 polymer ?
#
loop_
_entity_poly.entity_id
_entity_poly.type
_entity_poly.pdbx_seq_one_letter_code
_entity_poly.pdbx_strand_id
1 'polypeptide(L)'
;MNCGVIINILLILFLLWIVFRRFLPVQGVKQITTTDLKSELKNKGKQFIDVRTPHEFRTRHIKEFKNIPLSKLAHQTSQLSKDQEVFVICQSGMRSLKASKVLKKQGFKNITNIKGGMNTWP
;
A
#
# COMPACT_ATOMS: atom_id res chain seq x y z
N MET A 1 -38.27 14.46 21.45
CA MET A 1 -36.84 14.09 21.59
C MET A 1 -36.04 15.35 21.88
N ASN A 2 -35.21 15.36 22.93
CA ASN A 2 -34.43 16.54 23.30
C ASN A 2 -33.32 16.83 22.27
N CYS A 3 -33.13 18.10 21.94
CA CYS A 3 -32.13 18.56 20.96
C CYS A 3 -30.72 18.02 21.28
N GLY A 4 -30.33 17.99 22.56
CA GLY A 4 -29.03 17.41 22.99
C GLY A 4 -28.87 15.91 22.71
N VAL A 5 -29.96 15.14 22.75
CA VAL A 5 -29.92 13.69 22.43
C VAL A 5 -29.67 13.49 20.93
N ILE A 6 -30.28 14.31 20.09
CA ILE A 6 -30.10 14.27 18.63
C ILE A 6 -28.64 14.63 18.26
N ILE A 7 -28.08 15.67 18.89
CA ILE A 7 -26.68 16.07 18.66
C ILE A 7 -25.70 14.95 19.04
N ASN A 8 -25.89 14.31 20.20
CA ASN A 8 -25.04 13.19 20.61
C ASN A 8 -25.13 11.99 19.67
N ILE A 9 -26.34 11.65 19.19
CA ILE A 9 -26.51 10.57 18.20
C ILE A 9 -25.76 10.91 16.90
N LEU A 10 -25.85 12.14 16.40
CA LEU A 10 -25.14 12.57 15.20
C LEU A 10 -23.61 12.52 15.38
N LEU A 11 -23.09 12.93 16.54
CA LEU A 11 -21.67 12.83 16.86
C LEU A 11 -21.19 11.38 16.90
N ILE A 12 -21.97 10.48 17.51
CA ILE A 12 -21.66 9.05 17.55
C ILE A 12 -21.67 8.45 16.15
N LEU A 13 -22.70 8.74 15.34
CA LEU A 13 -22.77 8.27 13.95
C LEU A 13 -21.61 8.80 13.11
N PHE A 14 -21.21 10.05 13.30
CA PHE A 14 -20.05 10.64 12.62
C PHE A 14 -18.72 9.99 13.04
N LEU A 15 -18.54 9.74 14.34
CA LEU A 15 -17.38 9.00 14.86
C LEU A 15 -17.33 7.57 14.33
N LEU A 16 -18.46 6.85 14.38
CA LEU A 16 -18.58 5.49 13.84
C LEU A 16 -18.27 5.48 12.34
N TRP A 17 -18.74 6.47 11.59
CA TRP A 17 -18.44 6.60 10.16
C TRP A 17 -16.95 6.87 9.88
N ILE A 18 -16.30 7.73 10.67
CA ILE A 18 -14.84 7.97 10.57
C ILE A 18 -14.06 6.68 10.85
N VAL A 19 -14.42 5.94 11.90
CA VAL A 19 -13.78 4.67 12.26
C VAL A 19 -14.01 3.63 11.15
N PHE A 20 -15.25 3.50 10.67
CA PHE A 20 -15.63 2.57 9.62
C PHE A 20 -14.91 2.87 8.30
N ARG A 21 -14.72 4.15 7.94
CA ARG A 21 -13.95 4.55 6.75
C ARG A 21 -12.49 4.10 6.76
N ARG A 22 -11.89 3.83 7.93
CA ARG A 22 -10.52 3.28 7.99
C ARG A 22 -10.43 1.85 7.49
N PHE A 23 -11.53 1.10 7.52
CA PHE A 23 -11.60 -0.30 7.11
C PHE A 23 -11.93 -0.49 5.63
N LEU A 24 -12.30 0.57 4.92
CA LEU A 24 -12.57 0.46 3.48
C LEU A 24 -11.28 0.20 2.70
N PRO A 25 -11.30 -0.75 1.74
CA PRO A 25 -10.16 -1.02 0.88
C PRO A 25 -9.81 0.22 0.07
N VAL A 26 -8.52 0.36 -0.25
CA VAL A 26 -8.07 1.45 -1.11
C VAL A 26 -8.62 1.19 -2.51
N GLN A 27 -9.63 1.95 -2.91
CA GLN A 27 -10.20 1.87 -4.25
C GLN A 27 -9.07 2.04 -5.29
N GLY A 28 -9.08 1.23 -6.34
CA GLY A 28 -8.08 1.32 -7.41
C GLY A 28 -6.67 0.81 -7.04
N VAL A 29 -6.52 0.02 -5.97
CA VAL A 29 -5.28 -0.72 -5.70
C VAL A 29 -5.57 -2.21 -5.84
N LYS A 30 -4.94 -2.84 -6.84
CA LYS A 30 -5.02 -4.30 -7.04
C LYS A 30 -4.29 -5.00 -5.90
N GLN A 31 -4.81 -6.16 -5.50
CA GLN A 31 -4.27 -6.96 -4.41
C GLN A 31 -3.90 -8.32 -4.95
N ILE A 32 -2.65 -8.75 -4.77
CA ILE A 32 -2.19 -10.08 -5.17
C ILE A 32 -1.48 -10.78 -4.02
N THR A 33 -1.35 -12.11 -4.09
CA THR A 33 -0.58 -12.89 -3.11
C THR A 33 0.89 -13.00 -3.51
N THR A 34 1.73 -13.52 -2.62
CA THR A 34 3.13 -13.86 -2.94
C THR A 34 3.24 -15.02 -3.94
N THR A 35 2.23 -15.88 -4.02
CA THR A 35 2.14 -16.94 -5.05
C THR A 35 1.96 -16.32 -6.43
N ASP A 36 1.03 -15.38 -6.58
CA ASP A 36 0.80 -14.66 -7.84
C ASP A 36 2.02 -13.81 -8.24
N LEU A 37 2.70 -13.22 -7.26
CA LEU A 37 3.90 -12.40 -7.52
C LEU A 37 4.98 -13.18 -8.29
N LYS A 38 5.14 -14.49 -8.08
CA LYS A 38 6.14 -15.29 -8.79
C LYS A 38 5.98 -15.29 -10.30
N SER A 39 4.74 -15.28 -10.81
CA SER A 39 4.50 -15.19 -12.26
C SER A 39 4.77 -13.77 -12.76
N GLU A 40 4.47 -12.76 -11.94
CA GLU A 40 4.62 -11.35 -12.29
C GLU A 40 6.07 -10.89 -12.40
N LEU A 41 6.98 -11.49 -11.61
CA LEU A 41 8.42 -11.19 -11.68
C LEU A 41 9.05 -11.46 -13.06
N LYS A 42 8.44 -12.34 -13.86
CA LYS A 42 8.93 -12.67 -15.22
C LYS A 42 8.55 -11.62 -16.27
N ASN A 43 7.57 -10.76 -15.96
CA ASN A 43 7.03 -9.79 -16.90
C ASN A 43 7.87 -8.52 -16.93
N LYS A 44 8.34 -8.12 -18.12
CA LYS A 44 9.03 -6.85 -18.33
C LYS A 44 8.04 -5.67 -18.29
N GLY A 45 8.55 -4.48 -17.95
CA GLY A 45 7.76 -3.23 -17.95
C GLY A 45 7.02 -2.93 -16.64
N LYS A 46 7.32 -3.66 -15.57
CA LYS A 46 6.77 -3.44 -14.21
C LYS A 46 7.81 -2.86 -13.29
N GLN A 47 7.36 -2.14 -12.27
CA GLN A 47 8.23 -1.56 -11.25
C GLN A 47 7.95 -2.22 -9.91
N PHE A 48 8.98 -2.74 -9.25
CA PHE A 48 8.85 -3.45 -7.98
C PHE A 48 9.54 -2.65 -6.88
N ILE A 49 8.79 -2.24 -5.84
CA ILE A 49 9.31 -1.46 -4.72
C ILE A 49 9.07 -2.14 -3.38
N ASP A 50 10.12 -2.19 -2.56
CA ASP A 50 10.05 -2.64 -1.17
C ASP A 50 10.09 -1.42 -0.26
N VAL A 51 9.02 -1.21 0.49
CA VAL A 51 8.85 -0.02 1.35
C VAL A 51 9.28 -0.26 2.81
N ARG A 52 9.93 -1.39 3.10
CA ARG A 52 10.58 -1.66 4.38
C ARG A 52 11.79 -0.75 4.61
N THR A 53 12.32 -0.80 5.83
CA THR A 53 13.56 -0.09 6.15
C THR A 53 14.74 -0.65 5.34
N PRO A 54 15.78 0.16 5.10
CA PRO A 54 16.98 -0.32 4.43
C PRO A 54 17.65 -1.49 5.14
N HIS A 55 17.54 -1.56 6.48
CA HIS A 55 18.07 -2.67 7.26
C HIS A 55 17.31 -3.97 6.95
N GLU A 56 15.98 -3.98 7.06
CA GLU A 56 15.14 -5.15 6.71
C GLU A 56 15.38 -5.64 5.28
N PHE A 57 15.55 -4.71 4.33
CA PHE A 57 15.81 -5.02 2.92
C PHE A 57 17.17 -5.68 2.71
N ARG A 58 18.23 -5.16 3.37
CA ARG A 58 19.58 -5.75 3.26
C ARG A 58 19.66 -7.15 3.85
N THR A 59 18.90 -7.44 4.91
CA THR A 59 18.89 -8.78 5.52
C THR A 59 18.28 -9.83 4.59
N ARG A 60 17.16 -9.52 3.93
CA ARG A 60 16.52 -10.40 2.95
C ARG A 60 15.61 -9.60 2.04
N HIS A 61 15.75 -9.74 0.73
CA HIS A 61 14.90 -9.09 -0.27
C HIS A 61 14.72 -9.94 -1.53
N ILE A 62 13.75 -9.54 -2.35
CA ILE A 62 13.51 -10.09 -3.68
C ILE A 62 14.35 -9.26 -4.68
N LYS A 63 15.11 -9.92 -5.55
CA LYS A 63 16.14 -9.29 -6.40
C LYS A 63 15.59 -8.18 -7.30
N GLU A 64 14.38 -8.37 -7.82
CA GLU A 64 13.71 -7.44 -8.73
C GLU A 64 13.23 -6.17 -8.02
N PHE A 65 13.12 -6.19 -6.69
CA PHE A 65 12.61 -5.08 -5.91
C PHE A 65 13.69 -4.05 -5.61
N LYS A 66 13.34 -2.77 -5.76
CA LYS A 66 14.15 -1.65 -5.29
C LYS A 66 13.65 -1.17 -3.92
N ASN A 67 14.56 -0.92 -2.98
CA ASN A 67 14.15 -0.36 -1.69
C ASN A 67 13.84 1.14 -1.81
N ILE A 68 12.59 1.51 -1.50
CA ILE A 68 12.15 2.89 -1.35
C ILE A 68 11.35 2.95 -0.04
N PRO A 69 11.99 3.24 1.11
CA PRO A 69 11.34 3.19 2.40
C PRO A 69 10.09 4.05 2.44
N LEU A 70 9.03 3.58 3.12
CA LEU A 70 7.75 4.29 3.21
C LEU A 70 7.91 5.76 3.68
N SER A 71 8.85 6.02 4.59
CA SER A 71 9.14 7.36 5.09
C SER A 71 9.71 8.32 4.03
N LYS A 72 10.38 7.79 3.01
CA LYS A 72 10.99 8.57 1.92
C LYS A 72 10.15 8.56 0.65
N LEU A 73 9.20 7.64 0.52
CA LEU A 73 8.43 7.40 -0.69
C LEU A 73 7.79 8.68 -1.26
N ALA A 74 7.19 9.53 -0.42
CA ALA A 74 6.52 10.75 -0.87
C ALA A 74 7.46 11.73 -1.61
N HIS A 75 8.75 11.74 -1.27
CA HIS A 75 9.77 12.59 -1.89
C HIS A 75 10.56 11.89 -3.00
N GLN A 76 10.40 10.57 -3.13
CA GLN A 76 11.17 9.72 -4.05
C GLN A 76 10.31 9.12 -5.15
N THR A 77 9.04 9.54 -5.28
CA THR A 77 8.13 9.09 -6.33
C THR A 77 8.61 9.42 -7.74
N SER A 78 9.45 10.44 -7.91
CA SER A 78 10.08 10.80 -9.19
C SER A 78 10.96 9.71 -9.78
N GLN A 79 11.37 8.72 -8.99
CA GLN A 79 12.14 7.56 -9.46
C GLN A 79 11.26 6.49 -10.12
N LEU A 80 9.93 6.67 -10.09
CA LEU A 80 8.95 5.72 -10.61
C LEU A 80 8.22 6.35 -11.79
N SER A 81 7.84 5.52 -12.76
CA SER A 81 7.06 5.95 -13.91
C SER A 81 5.58 5.81 -13.59
N LYS A 82 4.78 6.83 -13.91
CA LYS A 82 3.33 6.79 -13.71
C LYS A 82 2.61 5.89 -14.73
N ASP A 83 3.28 5.57 -15.83
CA ASP A 83 2.73 4.75 -16.93
C ASP A 83 2.92 3.25 -16.69
N GLN A 84 3.85 2.89 -15.80
CA GLN A 84 4.13 1.50 -15.44
C GLN A 84 3.36 1.09 -14.19
N GLU A 85 2.99 -0.19 -14.13
CA GLU A 85 2.38 -0.75 -12.92
C GLU A 85 3.42 -0.88 -11.80
N VAL A 86 3.08 -0.35 -10.62
CA VAL A 86 3.94 -0.38 -9.44
C VAL A 86 3.49 -1.45 -8.46
N PHE A 87 4.32 -2.46 -8.29
CA PHE A 87 4.17 -3.53 -7.31
C PHE A 87 4.85 -3.12 -6.00
N VAL A 88 4.08 -3.15 -4.90
CA VAL A 88 4.52 -2.65 -3.61
C VAL A 88 4.49 -3.78 -2.59
N ILE A 89 5.63 -4.07 -1.98
CA ILE A 89 5.75 -5.05 -0.90
C ILE A 89 6.26 -4.40 0.39
N CYS A 90 5.89 -4.98 1.53
CA CYS A 90 6.55 -4.70 2.79
C CYS A 90 6.67 -6.01 3.61
N GLN A 91 6.83 -5.92 4.94
CA GLN A 91 6.94 -7.13 5.77
C GLN A 91 5.64 -7.97 5.81
N SER A 92 4.49 -7.34 6.11
CA SER A 92 3.20 -8.03 6.33
C SER A 92 2.04 -7.60 5.42
N GLY A 93 2.25 -6.60 4.56
CA GLY A 93 1.22 -5.96 3.72
C GLY A 93 0.68 -4.62 4.25
N MET A 94 0.90 -4.28 5.53
CA MET A 94 0.34 -3.06 6.13
C MET A 94 1.01 -1.76 5.67
N ARG A 95 2.35 -1.74 5.60
CA ARG A 95 3.12 -0.57 5.14
C ARG A 95 2.98 -0.38 3.62
N SER A 96 2.93 -1.46 2.86
CA SER A 96 2.72 -1.41 1.41
C SER A 96 1.34 -0.86 1.07
N LEU A 97 0.28 -1.20 1.83
CA LEU A 97 -1.03 -0.58 1.64
C LEU A 97 -1.00 0.95 1.89
N LYS A 98 -0.25 1.42 2.89
CA LYS A 98 -0.04 2.86 3.12
C LYS A 98 0.74 3.49 1.98
N ALA A 99 1.79 2.83 1.48
CA ALA A 99 2.55 3.28 0.32
C ALA A 99 1.66 3.37 -0.94
N SER A 100 0.77 2.41 -1.19
CA SER A 100 -0.18 2.47 -2.29
C SER A 100 -1.10 3.69 -2.20
N LYS A 101 -1.54 4.09 -1.00
CA LYS A 101 -2.29 5.35 -0.80
C LYS A 101 -1.45 6.57 -1.16
N VAL A 102 -0.16 6.60 -0.78
CA VAL A 102 0.76 7.69 -1.12
C VAL A 102 0.94 7.79 -2.63
N LEU A 103 1.25 6.67 -3.30
CA LEU A 103 1.39 6.62 -4.75
C LEU A 103 0.11 7.08 -5.47
N LYS A 104 -1.06 6.62 -5.00
CA LYS A 104 -2.33 7.07 -5.58
C LYS A 104 -2.52 8.58 -5.48
N LYS A 105 -2.20 9.18 -4.31
CA LYS A 105 -2.23 10.65 -4.12
C LYS A 105 -1.27 11.40 -5.03
N GLN A 106 -0.17 10.74 -5.43
CA GLN A 106 0.85 11.29 -6.34
C GLN A 106 0.50 11.07 -7.83
N GLY A 107 -0.68 10.51 -8.13
CA GLY A 107 -1.21 10.35 -9.49
C GLY A 107 -0.84 9.03 -10.18
N PHE A 108 -0.33 8.05 -9.44
CA PHE A 108 -0.13 6.70 -9.99
C PHE A 108 -1.48 6.00 -10.15
N LYS A 109 -1.73 5.45 -11.35
CA LYS A 109 -3.00 4.82 -11.70
C LYS A 109 -2.98 3.30 -11.50
N ASN A 110 -1.85 2.66 -11.78
CA ASN A 110 -1.69 1.22 -11.76
C ASN A 110 -0.81 0.80 -10.58
N ILE A 111 -1.45 0.41 -9.48
CA ILE A 111 -0.75 0.04 -8.24
C ILE A 111 -1.23 -1.33 -7.78
N THR A 112 -0.26 -2.22 -7.54
CA THR A 112 -0.50 -3.57 -7.02
C THR A 112 0.16 -3.73 -5.66
N ASN A 113 -0.64 -4.01 -4.64
CA ASN A 113 -0.15 -4.33 -3.29
C ASN A 113 -0.04 -5.85 -3.12
N ILE A 114 1.10 -6.30 -2.57
CA ILE A 114 1.34 -7.71 -2.28
C ILE A 114 0.89 -8.03 -0.86
N LYS A 115 -0.17 -8.83 -0.74
CA LYS A 115 -0.72 -9.33 0.52
C LYS A 115 0.24 -10.32 1.18
N GLY A 116 0.26 -10.33 2.50
CA GLY A 116 1.18 -11.15 3.30
C GLY A 116 2.61 -10.62 3.35
N GLY A 117 3.06 -9.91 2.31
CA GLY A 117 4.37 -9.28 2.25
C GLY A 117 5.50 -10.31 2.27
N MET A 118 6.67 -9.90 2.74
CA MET A 118 7.84 -10.78 2.87
C MET A 118 7.62 -11.94 3.86
N ASN A 119 6.70 -11.83 4.82
CA ASN A 119 6.37 -12.93 5.74
C ASN A 119 5.86 -14.18 5.02
N THR A 120 5.17 -14.01 3.89
CA THR A 120 4.62 -15.11 3.09
C THR A 120 5.44 -15.34 1.81
N TRP A 121 6.58 -14.66 1.68
CA TRP A 121 7.50 -14.88 0.57
C TRP A 121 8.40 -16.08 0.90
N PRO A 122 8.40 -17.13 0.06
CA PRO A 122 9.16 -18.35 0.29
C PRO A 122 10.67 -18.15 0.21
#